data_AF-A0A497IDA2-F1
#
_entry.id   AF-A0A497IDA2-F1
#
_cell.length_a   1.000
_cell.length_b   1.000
_cell.length_c   1.000
_cell.angle_alpha   90.00
_cell.angle_beta   90.00
_cell.angle_gamma   90.00
#
_symmetry.space_group_name_H-M   'P 1'
#
loop_
_entity.id
_entity.type
_entity.pdbx_description
1 polymer ?
#
loop_
_entity_poly.entity_id
_entity_poly.type
_entity_poly.pdbx_seq_one_letter_code
_entity_poly.pdbx_strand_id
1 'polypeptide(L)'
;MKLKLTPFFTSSYFSFDFKLKLERKVYKPTILNMGVRGDLLQIVKASKALNSKLFSLPRMLIMRSLADLPEGEVVPFRELKASLDLGDGVLFANLKVLKRMEYIEEQKVTVQGEEMHAYALTKSGREELERMRNWISRWVKKWNDK
;
A
#
# COMPACT_ATOMS: atom_id res chain seq x y z
N MET A 1 -33.47 28.52 4.38
CA MET A 1 -34.43 27.91 5.34
C MET A 1 -33.61 27.16 6.39
N LYS A 2 -33.70 27.56 7.68
CA LYS A 2 -32.86 27.03 8.76
C LYS A 2 -33.39 25.67 9.23
N LEU A 3 -32.55 24.64 9.23
CA LEU A 3 -32.84 23.34 9.85
C LEU A 3 -32.25 23.32 11.26
N LYS A 4 -33.09 23.07 12.26
CA LYS A 4 -32.66 22.79 13.64
C LYS A 4 -32.43 21.29 13.79
N LEU A 5 -31.27 20.92 14.33
CA LEU A 5 -30.98 19.57 14.81
C LEU A 5 -31.29 19.51 16.30
N THR A 6 -32.04 18.50 16.74
CA THR A 6 -32.12 18.12 18.15
C THR A 6 -31.65 16.67 18.27
N PRO A 7 -30.70 16.36 19.16
CA PRO A 7 -30.25 15.00 19.36
C PRO A 7 -31.21 14.25 20.27
N PHE A 8 -31.52 12.99 19.94
CA PHE A 8 -32.08 12.03 20.87
C PHE A 8 -31.09 10.87 21.02
N PHE A 9 -30.60 10.66 22.23
CA PHE A 9 -29.72 9.56 22.59
C PHE A 9 -30.55 8.47 23.24
N THR A 10 -30.50 7.25 22.71
CA THR A 10 -30.73 6.02 23.49
C THR A 10 -29.74 4.95 23.08
N SER A 11 -29.27 4.24 24.10
CA SER A 11 -28.18 3.27 24.12
C SER A 11 -28.52 1.93 23.46
N SER A 12 -27.44 1.26 23.05
CA SER A 12 -27.27 -0.17 22.69
C SER A 12 -27.70 -0.63 21.28
N TYR A 13 -26.72 -1.26 20.61
CA TYR A 13 -26.74 -1.92 19.29
C TYR A 13 -26.62 -1.01 18.04
N PHE A 14 -25.37 -0.79 17.61
CA PHE A 14 -25.06 -0.25 16.29
C PHE A 14 -25.37 -1.28 15.19
N SER A 15 -26.52 -1.14 14.53
CA SER A 15 -26.72 -1.59 13.15
C SER A 15 -27.24 -0.39 12.37
N PHE A 16 -26.43 0.12 11.44
CA PHE A 16 -26.83 1.19 10.53
C PHE A 16 -27.58 0.59 9.35
N ASP A 17 -28.90 0.50 9.46
CA ASP A 17 -29.75 0.22 8.31
C ASP A 17 -30.07 1.54 7.58
N PHE A 18 -29.34 1.82 6.50
CA PHE A 18 -29.63 2.95 5.62
C PHE A 18 -30.70 2.54 4.59
N LYS A 19 -31.97 2.80 4.91
CA LYS A 19 -33.07 2.64 3.93
C LYS A 19 -33.10 3.85 3.00
N LEU A 20 -32.28 3.81 1.94
CA LEU A 20 -32.19 4.84 0.91
C LEU A 20 -33.46 4.85 0.05
N LYS A 21 -34.28 5.89 0.21
CA LYS A 21 -35.43 6.16 -0.68
C LYS A 21 -34.89 6.76 -1.98
N LEU A 22 -34.73 5.90 -2.99
CA LEU A 22 -34.30 6.31 -4.34
C LEU A 22 -35.42 7.10 -5.03
N GLU A 23 -35.41 8.42 -4.91
CA GLU A 23 -36.07 9.28 -5.88
C GLU A 23 -35.29 9.20 -7.20
N ARG A 24 -35.86 8.51 -8.19
CA ARG A 24 -35.34 8.44 -9.55
C ARG A 24 -35.44 9.82 -10.21
N LYS A 25 -34.45 10.69 -9.99
CA LYS A 25 -34.11 11.69 -11.00
C LYS A 25 -33.47 10.93 -12.15
N VAL A 26 -34.17 10.88 -13.29
CA VAL A 26 -33.65 10.36 -14.55
C VAL A 26 -32.38 11.13 -14.87
N TYR A 27 -31.23 10.51 -14.59
CA TYR A 27 -29.94 11.04 -14.94
C TYR A 27 -29.85 10.97 -16.47
N LYS A 28 -30.01 12.12 -17.15
CA LYS A 28 -29.56 12.23 -18.53
C LYS A 28 -28.07 11.90 -18.51
N PRO A 29 -27.57 10.89 -19.25
CA PRO A 29 -26.15 10.63 -19.31
C PRO A 29 -25.54 11.77 -20.12
N THR A 30 -25.23 12.88 -19.45
CA THR A 30 -24.24 13.84 -19.94
C THR A 30 -23.01 13.01 -20.23
N ILE A 31 -22.55 13.05 -21.47
CA ILE A 31 -21.40 12.31 -21.98
C ILE A 31 -20.20 12.59 -21.06
N LEU A 32 -20.03 11.72 -20.06
CA LEU A 32 -18.88 11.73 -19.17
C LEU A 32 -17.71 11.20 -19.98
N ASN A 33 -17.08 12.15 -20.68
CA ASN A 33 -15.64 12.25 -20.81
C ASN A 33 -14.95 10.95 -21.27
N MET A 34 -15.03 10.69 -22.57
CA MET A 34 -14.37 9.56 -23.26
C MET A 34 -12.88 9.44 -22.90
N GLY A 35 -12.21 10.55 -22.55
CA GLY A 35 -10.82 10.58 -22.09
C GLY A 35 -10.57 9.92 -20.72
N VAL A 36 -11.49 10.04 -19.76
CA VAL A 36 -11.31 9.46 -18.40
C VAL A 36 -11.45 7.94 -18.42
N ARG A 37 -12.37 7.41 -19.25
CA ARG A 37 -12.51 5.95 -19.45
C ARG A 37 -11.30 5.34 -20.16
N GLY A 38 -10.74 6.04 -21.14
CA GLY A 38 -9.51 5.65 -21.83
C GLY A 38 -8.32 5.59 -20.86
N ASP A 39 -8.19 6.58 -19.98
CA ASP A 39 -7.12 6.65 -18.99
C ASP A 39 -7.20 5.51 -17.96
N LEU A 40 -8.38 5.21 -17.42
CA LEU A 40 -8.54 4.11 -16.44
C LEU A 40 -8.24 2.73 -17.04
N LEU A 41 -8.69 2.48 -18.27
CA LEU A 41 -8.45 1.20 -18.94
C LEU A 41 -6.94 0.98 -19.19
N GLN A 42 -6.22 2.04 -19.55
CA GLN A 42 -4.77 2.00 -19.72
C GLN A 42 -4.04 1.76 -18.40
N ILE A 43 -4.48 2.40 -17.30
CA ILE A 43 -3.93 2.17 -15.96
C ILE A 43 -4.05 0.70 -15.56
N VAL A 44 -5.25 0.12 -15.70
CA VAL A 44 -5.51 -1.29 -15.35
C VAL A 44 -4.74 -2.25 -16.26
N LYS A 45 -4.59 -1.96 -17.56
CA LYS A 45 -3.77 -2.78 -18.45
C LYS A 45 -2.30 -2.75 -18.03
N ALA A 46 -1.76 -1.57 -17.74
CA ALA A 46 -0.37 -1.41 -17.32
C ALA A 46 -0.09 -2.04 -15.96
N SER A 47 -1.07 -2.09 -15.05
CA SER A 47 -0.87 -2.67 -13.71
C SER A 47 -0.70 -4.20 -13.74
N LYS A 48 -1.11 -4.89 -14.81
CA LYS A 48 -0.94 -6.35 -14.94
C LYS A 48 0.53 -6.79 -14.95
N ALA A 49 1.45 -5.89 -15.28
CA ALA A 49 2.88 -6.16 -15.25
C ALA A 49 3.49 -6.07 -13.84
N LEU A 50 2.70 -5.65 -12.84
CA LEU A 50 3.14 -5.50 -11.47
C LEU A 50 2.75 -6.70 -10.63
N ASN A 51 3.58 -7.04 -9.64
CA ASN A 51 3.19 -7.99 -8.61
C ASN A 51 2.17 -7.34 -7.65
N SER A 52 0.89 -7.69 -7.81
CA SER A 52 -0.18 -7.16 -6.93
C SER A 52 0.03 -7.50 -5.46
N LYS A 53 0.75 -8.59 -5.13
CA LYS A 53 1.13 -8.96 -3.76
C LYS A 53 2.19 -8.05 -3.18
N LEU A 54 2.71 -7.05 -3.90
CA LEU A 54 3.57 -5.99 -3.37
C LEU A 54 2.78 -4.73 -2.96
N PHE A 55 1.56 -4.52 -3.48
CA PHE A 55 0.76 -3.30 -3.26
C PHE A 55 0.02 -3.31 -1.91
N SER A 56 0.78 -3.17 -0.83
CA SER A 56 0.29 -2.79 0.50
C SER A 56 1.28 -1.80 1.09
N LEU A 57 0.78 -0.80 1.81
CA LEU A 57 1.63 0.22 2.39
C LEU A 57 2.80 -0.35 3.23
N PRO A 58 2.60 -1.32 4.15
CA PRO A 58 3.72 -1.86 4.93
C PRO A 58 4.82 -2.50 4.07
N ARG A 59 4.47 -3.32 3.07
CA ARG A 59 5.47 -3.95 2.18
C ARG A 59 6.26 -2.92 1.36
N MET A 60 5.57 -1.89 0.86
CA MET A 60 6.23 -0.83 0.10
C MET A 60 7.21 -0.04 0.98
N LEU A 61 6.81 0.26 2.22
CA LEU A 61 7.68 0.94 3.19
C LEU A 61 8.88 0.06 3.56
N ILE A 62 8.68 -1.22 3.87
CA ILE A 62 9.77 -2.15 4.16
C ILE A 62 10.78 -2.21 2.99
N MET A 63 10.30 -2.44 1.76
CA MET A 63 11.19 -2.49 0.60
C MET A 63 11.91 -1.17 0.35
N ARG A 64 11.23 -0.04 0.58
CA ARG A 64 11.85 1.28 0.45
C ARG A 64 12.95 1.49 1.48
N SER A 65 12.70 1.17 2.76
CA SER A 65 13.69 1.29 3.83
C SER A 65 14.92 0.42 3.59
N LEU A 66 14.73 -0.83 3.14
CA LEU A 66 15.85 -1.71 2.80
C LEU A 66 16.61 -1.24 1.54
N ALA A 67 15.95 -0.51 0.64
CA ALA A 67 16.60 0.03 -0.56
C ALA A 67 17.50 1.23 -0.26
N ASP A 68 17.31 1.92 0.87
CA ASP A 68 18.15 3.03 1.31
C ASP A 68 19.49 2.56 1.90
N LEU A 69 19.62 1.26 2.16
CA LEU A 69 20.87 0.62 2.58
C LEU A 69 21.75 0.26 1.36
N PRO A 70 23.09 0.31 1.51
CA PRO A 70 24.04 -0.29 0.59
C PRO A 70 23.66 -1.72 0.17
N GLU A 71 24.07 -2.11 -1.03
CA GLU A 71 23.78 -3.45 -1.54
C GLU A 71 24.44 -4.54 -0.68
N GLY A 72 23.66 -5.55 -0.28
CA GLY A 72 24.09 -6.61 0.63
C GLY A 72 24.10 -6.24 2.12
N GLU A 73 23.81 -4.99 2.48
CA GLU A 73 23.70 -4.61 3.89
C GLU A 73 22.39 -5.09 4.51
N VAL A 74 22.49 -5.60 5.73
CA VAL A 74 21.36 -6.17 6.46
C VAL A 74 20.98 -5.34 7.66
N VAL A 75 19.68 -5.27 7.95
CA VAL A 75 19.15 -4.57 9.12
C VAL A 75 18.45 -5.55 10.07
N PRO A 76 18.78 -5.56 11.38
CA PRO A 76 18.08 -6.36 12.36
C PRO A 76 16.59 -6.01 12.43
N PHE A 77 15.73 -6.99 12.74
CA PHE A 77 14.28 -6.81 12.89
C PHE A 77 13.93 -5.61 13.79
N ARG A 78 14.65 -5.45 14.91
CA ARG A 78 14.39 -4.39 15.90
C ARG A 78 14.65 -3.00 15.33
N GLU A 79 15.68 -2.85 14.52
CA GLU A 79 16.02 -1.57 13.88
C GLU A 79 15.05 -1.25 12.74
N LEU A 80 14.70 -2.26 11.95
CA LEU A 80 13.66 -2.12 10.93
C LEU A 80 12.31 -1.73 11.54
N LYS A 81 11.95 -2.30 12.69
CA LYS A 81 10.78 -1.90 13.48
C LYS A 81 10.89 -0.47 14.01
N ALA A 82 12.06 -0.08 14.53
CA ALA A 82 12.23 1.27 15.06
C ALA A 82 12.08 2.35 13.97
N SER A 83 12.47 2.04 12.73
CA SER A 83 12.34 2.95 11.58
C SER A 83 10.94 2.97 10.95
N LEU A 84 10.17 1.90 11.12
CA LEU A 84 8.84 1.73 10.53
C LEU A 84 7.83 1.61 11.66
N ASP A 85 6.99 2.63 11.87
CA ASP A 85 5.91 2.65 12.87
C ASP A 85 4.85 1.55 12.63
N LEU A 86 5.25 0.29 12.82
CA LEU A 86 4.54 -0.93 12.52
C LEU A 86 4.57 -1.83 13.76
N GLY A 87 3.42 -2.42 14.09
CA GLY A 87 3.35 -3.45 15.13
C GLY A 87 4.08 -4.73 14.74
N ASP A 88 4.55 -5.50 15.73
CA ASP A 88 5.38 -6.70 15.51
C ASP A 88 4.72 -7.73 14.58
N GLY A 89 3.45 -8.04 14.83
CA GLY A 89 2.69 -8.97 13.99
C GLY A 89 2.55 -8.48 12.54
N VAL A 90 2.42 -7.17 12.33
CA VAL A 90 2.33 -6.56 11.00
C VAL A 90 3.67 -6.65 10.28
N LEU A 91 4.76 -6.26 10.94
CA LEU A 91 6.10 -6.33 10.36
C LEU A 91 6.46 -7.78 10.02
N PHE A 92 6.30 -8.70 10.97
CA PHE A 92 6.61 -10.12 10.78
C PHE A 92 5.82 -10.75 9.63
N ALA A 93 4.50 -10.51 9.57
CA ALA A 93 3.67 -11.05 8.49
C ALA A 93 4.10 -10.54 7.11
N ASN A 94 4.47 -9.26 7.01
CA ASN A 94 4.90 -8.66 5.74
C ASN A 94 6.30 -9.11 5.33
N LEU A 95 7.26 -9.24 6.26
CA LEU A 95 8.58 -9.82 6.00
C LEU A 95 8.45 -11.26 5.48
N LYS A 96 7.58 -12.07 6.08
CA LYS A 96 7.31 -13.44 5.60
C LYS A 96 6.75 -13.46 4.17
N VAL A 97 5.88 -12.51 3.81
CA VAL A 97 5.35 -12.38 2.45
C VAL A 97 6.46 -11.97 1.47
N LEU A 98 7.26 -10.95 1.82
CA LEU A 98 8.35 -10.45 0.99
C LEU A 98 9.43 -11.51 0.75
N LYS A 99 9.79 -12.27 1.79
CA LYS A 99 10.74 -13.40 1.70
C LYS A 99 10.22 -14.50 0.77
N ARG A 100 8.93 -14.85 0.83
CA ARG A 100 8.31 -15.81 -0.10
C ARG A 100 8.28 -15.34 -1.56
N MET A 101 8.33 -14.03 -1.79
CA MET A 101 8.46 -13.46 -3.14
C MET A 101 9.93 -13.29 -3.55
N GLU A 102 10.86 -13.73 -2.70
CA GLU A 102 12.31 -13.61 -2.90
C GLU A 102 12.79 -12.15 -3.02
N TYR A 103 11.98 -11.18 -2.60
CA TYR A 103 12.32 -9.75 -2.66
C TYR A 103 13.22 -9.31 -1.51
N ILE A 104 13.23 -10.06 -0.42
CA ILE A 104 14.15 -9.88 0.68
C ILE A 104 14.76 -11.22 1.04
N GLU A 105 15.96 -11.17 1.59
CA GLU A 105 16.61 -12.30 2.23
C GLU A 105 16.66 -12.09 3.74
N GLU A 106 16.81 -13.20 4.46
CA GLU A 106 16.87 -13.22 5.92
C GLU A 106 18.12 -14.00 6.33
N GLN A 107 18.91 -13.40 7.20
CA GLN A 107 20.08 -14.02 7.80
C GLN A 107 20.07 -13.83 9.31
N LYS A 108 20.79 -14.70 10.02
CA LYS A 108 21.04 -14.52 11.45
C LYS A 108 22.31 -13.70 11.64
N VAL A 109 22.25 -12.74 12.55
CA VAL A 109 23.38 -11.91 12.97
C VAL A 109 23.49 -11.93 14.48
N THR A 110 24.70 -11.75 15.01
CA THR A 110 24.91 -11.62 16.46
C THR A 110 25.11 -10.15 16.79
N VAL A 111 24.22 -9.58 17.59
CA VAL A 111 24.30 -8.19 18.07
C VAL A 111 24.35 -8.22 19.58
N GLN A 112 25.43 -7.69 20.17
CA GLN A 112 25.63 -7.67 21.63
C GLN A 112 25.55 -9.06 22.30
N GLY A 113 25.93 -10.11 21.58
CA GLY A 113 25.88 -11.49 22.07
C GLY A 113 24.54 -12.21 21.88
N GLU A 114 23.51 -11.52 21.37
CA GLU A 114 22.21 -12.11 21.05
C GLU A 114 22.09 -12.42 19.55
N GLU A 115 21.60 -13.62 19.21
CA GLU A 115 21.23 -13.96 17.83
C GLU A 115 19.93 -13.23 17.44
N MET A 116 19.98 -12.49 16.34
CA MET A 116 18.85 -11.73 15.80
C MET A 116 18.63 -12.05 14.32
N HIS A 117 17.38 -11.96 13.88
CA HIS A 117 17.04 -11.99 12.47
C HIS A 117 17.32 -10.62 11.84
N ALA A 118 18.05 -10.60 10.73
CA ALA A 118 18.33 -9.42 9.92
C ALA A 118 17.93 -9.65 8.46
N TYR A 119 17.57 -8.56 7.78
CA TYR A 119 16.98 -8.59 6.46
C TYR A 119 17.73 -7.69 5.48
N ALA A 120 17.89 -8.17 4.25
CA ALA A 120 18.47 -7.42 3.14
C ALA A 120 17.49 -7.39 1.95
N LEU A 121 17.57 -6.34 1.14
CA LEU A 121 16.87 -6.29 -0.14
C LEU A 121 17.64 -7.09 -1.20
N THR A 122 16.97 -8.04 -1.85
CA THR A 122 17.59 -8.81 -2.94
C THR A 122 17.61 -8.01 -4.24
N LYS A 123 18.35 -8.52 -5.24
CA LYS A 123 18.32 -7.97 -6.60
C LYS A 123 16.91 -7.97 -7.20
N SER A 124 16.17 -9.08 -7.09
CA SER A 124 14.79 -9.17 -7.60
C SER A 124 13.84 -8.21 -6.88
N GLY A 125 14.07 -7.98 -5.58
CA GLY A 125 13.38 -6.96 -4.80
C GLY A 125 13.64 -5.54 -5.31
N ARG A 126 14.91 -5.19 -5.58
CA ARG A 126 15.27 -3.89 -6.17
C ARG A 126 14.60 -3.67 -7.53
N GLU A 127 14.60 -4.69 -8.38
CA GLU A 127 13.95 -4.63 -9.68
C GLU A 127 12.43 -4.44 -9.60
N GLU A 128 11.75 -5.14 -8.68
CA GLU A 128 10.30 -4.95 -8.49
C GLU A 128 9.97 -3.59 -7.89
N LEU A 129 10.76 -3.11 -6.93
CA LEU A 129 10.63 -1.77 -6.37
C LEU A 129 10.74 -0.70 -7.46
N GLU A 130 11.69 -0.87 -8.38
CA GLU A 130 11.88 0.02 -9.54
C GLU A 130 10.71 -0.04 -10.51
N ARG A 131 10.19 -1.24 -10.82
CA ARG A 131 8.98 -1.41 -11.64
C ARG A 131 7.78 -0.71 -11.02
N MET A 132 7.58 -0.86 -9.72
CA MET A 132 6.52 -0.19 -8.98
C MET A 132 6.69 1.34 -9.01
N ARG A 133 7.90 1.85 -8.74
CA ARG A 133 8.20 3.30 -8.75
C ARG A 133 7.94 3.91 -10.12
N ASN A 134 8.37 3.24 -11.18
CA ASN A 134 8.18 3.70 -12.55
C ASN A 134 6.71 3.70 -12.96
N TRP A 135 5.95 2.69 -12.52
CA TRP A 135 4.52 2.65 -12.74
C TRP A 135 3.80 3.80 -12.03
N ILE A 136 4.07 4.03 -10.74
CA ILE A 136 3.46 5.14 -9.99
C ILE A 136 3.81 6.50 -10.62
N SER A 137 5.10 6.72 -10.90
CA SER A 137 5.61 8.00 -11.43
C SER A 137 5.02 8.35 -12.79
N ARG A 138 4.77 7.35 -13.65
CA ARG A 138 4.10 7.54 -14.94
C ARG A 138 2.73 8.20 -14.79
N TRP A 139 1.97 7.79 -13.78
CA TRP A 139 0.61 8.29 -13.56
C TRP A 139 0.59 9.60 -12.79
N VAL A 140 1.50 9.79 -11.82
CA VAL A 140 1.64 11.05 -11.08
C VAL A 140 2.00 12.20 -12.03
N LYS A 141 3.00 12.01 -12.92
CA LYS A 141 3.37 13.03 -13.92
C LYS A 141 2.20 13.39 -14.83
N LYS A 142 1.52 12.38 -15.39
CA LYS A 142 0.36 12.55 -16.27
C LYS A 142 -0.79 13.34 -15.63
N TRP A 143 -0.92 13.32 -14.31
CA TRP A 143 -1.93 14.09 -13.58
C TRP A 143 -1.50 15.51 -13.24
N ASN A 144 -0.20 15.77 -13.09
CA ASN A 144 0.32 17.11 -12.83
C ASN A 144 0.43 17.96 -14.10
N ASP A 145 0.50 17.34 -15.28
CA ASP A 145 0.57 18.02 -16.58
C ASP A 145 -0.81 18.36 -17.18
N LYS A 146 -1.91 18.17 -16.41
CA LYS A 146 -3.30 18.50 -16.79
C LYS A 146 -3.85 19.60 -15.89
#